data_AF-A0A523SQU9-F1
#
_entry.id   AF-A0A523SQU9-F1
#
_cell.length_a   1.000
_cell.length_b   1.000
_cell.length_c   1.000
_cell.angle_alpha   90.00
_cell.angle_beta   90.00
_cell.angle_gamma   90.00
#
_symmetry.space_group_name_H-M   'P 1'
#
loop_
_entity.id
_entity.type
_entity.pdbx_description
1 polymer ?
#
loop_
_entity_poly.entity_id
_entity_poly.type
_entity_poly.pdbx_seq_one_letter_code
_entity_poly.pdbx_strand_id
1 'polypeptide(L)'
;MRLYRKEGNTIQILSFPTEDIEKGEYLLIQDSKRNRSLVIQVIDIQFANIPGILEELLRNSTDDKHIYGENLDPLEVAPHITYIQDARMLVCKIRGTIQNGKLSINTAWLPSRSQSNIKKLPVASLLAQAKISKSRPINLGETRELSSITIDAHMLDGKLNIVTGKKETGKSHLAKLLVLGLIDYGAPVVVLDLNGEYTRLGFSSNDEKNEYHKKVRVLTPGDNFKITLAQMNLRVMMNILFHALDLPGTSAREFRRIWRFLKNRDTLTMHELGETIRNRQCNLHVRDALYSRYYSLLNSGFFTDNHAEATSLEENFHSMQSGGALIINLQDISSIDRQVVVEFMLGKLVELLTQRKLRAVFLFAEEAHLYLRETYWDDIVTRMRHFGVFTTFVTNQPNTIRENIYRQADNIFLFNFTNEHDLEAVSRAAKVDAETVKSVARDLLPHHCLVLGKVVKDFPIVVKVKALDIQTMGQTRLFFTDDN
;
A
#
# COMPACT_ATOMS: atom_id res chain seq x y z
N MET A 1 -12.73 22.62 -25.42
CA MET A 1 -11.83 21.48 -25.61
C MET A 1 -11.93 20.98 -27.03
N ARG A 2 -10.80 20.81 -27.73
CA ARG A 2 -10.73 20.25 -29.10
C ARG A 2 -9.65 19.18 -29.20
N LEU A 3 -9.91 18.12 -29.97
CA LEU A 3 -8.94 17.05 -30.17
C LEU A 3 -7.81 17.51 -31.12
N TYR A 4 -6.58 17.54 -30.62
CA TYR A 4 -5.42 18.03 -31.35
C TYR A 4 -4.65 16.89 -32.05
N ARG A 5 -4.14 15.93 -31.26
CA ARG A 5 -3.28 14.84 -31.75
C ARG A 5 -3.57 13.53 -31.01
N LYS A 6 -3.32 12.39 -31.65
CA LYS A 6 -3.29 11.07 -31.02
C LYS A 6 -2.01 10.35 -31.43
N GLU A 7 -1.25 9.85 -30.47
CA GLU A 7 -0.03 9.07 -30.67
C GLU A 7 -0.04 7.86 -29.75
N GLY A 8 -0.01 6.65 -30.32
CA GLY A 8 -0.15 5.42 -29.53
C GLY A 8 -1.42 5.45 -28.65
N ASN A 9 -1.22 5.38 -27.33
CA ASN A 9 -2.25 5.47 -26.30
C ASN A 9 -2.41 6.87 -25.67
N THR A 10 -1.74 7.88 -26.21
CA THR A 10 -1.82 9.27 -25.76
C THR A 10 -2.71 10.09 -26.69
N ILE A 11 -3.58 10.92 -26.13
CA ILE A 11 -4.39 11.92 -26.84
C ILE A 11 -4.04 13.29 -26.26
N GLN A 12 -3.79 14.25 -27.15
CA GLN A 12 -3.59 15.64 -26.80
C GLN A 12 -4.87 16.43 -27.12
N ILE A 13 -5.35 17.20 -26.14
CA ILE A 13 -6.55 18.03 -26.25
C ILE A 13 -6.17 19.48 -26.00
N LEU A 14 -6.57 20.35 -26.91
CA LEU A 14 -6.49 21.79 -26.70
C LEU A 14 -7.66 22.22 -25.79
N SER A 15 -7.33 22.79 -24.64
CA SER A 15 -8.25 23.30 -23.63
C SER A 15 -8.07 24.81 -23.48
N PHE A 16 -9.15 25.54 -23.25
CA PHE A 16 -9.09 26.99 -23.11
C PHE A 16 -9.19 27.43 -21.65
N PRO A 17 -8.84 28.68 -21.29
CA PRO A 17 -8.82 29.16 -19.90
C PRO A 17 -10.15 29.00 -19.15
N THR A 18 -11.28 29.07 -19.85
CA THR A 18 -12.63 28.90 -19.29
C THR A 18 -12.94 27.48 -18.82
N GLU A 19 -12.13 26.50 -19.20
CA GLU A 19 -12.36 25.09 -18.92
C GLU A 19 -11.55 24.65 -17.71
N ASP A 20 -12.18 24.53 -16.55
CA ASP A 20 -11.51 24.07 -15.35
C ASP A 20 -11.26 22.56 -15.43
N ILE A 21 -10.06 22.13 -15.80
CA ILE A 21 -9.66 20.72 -15.90
C ILE A 21 -8.38 20.52 -15.10
N GLU A 22 -8.35 19.46 -14.29
CA GLU A 22 -7.18 19.10 -13.50
C GLU A 22 -6.56 17.76 -13.90
N LYS A 23 -5.31 17.58 -13.50
CA LYS A 23 -4.58 16.33 -13.63
C LYS A 23 -5.21 15.23 -12.77
N GLY A 24 -5.40 14.06 -13.37
CA GLY A 24 -6.07 12.90 -12.78
C GLY A 24 -7.56 12.77 -13.14
N GLU A 25 -8.19 13.85 -13.61
CA GLU A 25 -9.60 13.83 -14.04
C GLU A 25 -9.82 13.01 -15.31
N TYR A 26 -11.05 12.52 -15.46
CA TYR A 26 -11.48 11.75 -16.63
C TYR A 26 -12.29 12.62 -17.57
N LEU A 27 -12.05 12.45 -18.87
CA LEU A 27 -12.84 13.05 -19.93
C LEU A 27 -13.44 11.96 -20.82
N LEU A 28 -14.57 12.29 -21.43
CA LEU A 28 -15.28 11.46 -22.38
C LEU A 28 -15.29 12.15 -23.75
N ILE A 29 -14.68 11.52 -24.75
CA ILE A 29 -14.76 11.95 -26.14
C ILE A 29 -15.93 11.19 -26.79
N GLN A 30 -17.03 11.87 -27.07
CA GLN A 30 -18.24 11.29 -27.65
C GLN A 30 -18.29 11.53 -29.16
N ASP A 31 -18.41 10.46 -29.96
CA ASP A 31 -18.67 10.53 -31.39
C ASP A 31 -20.13 10.13 -31.68
N SER A 32 -20.97 11.14 -31.86
CA SER A 32 -22.42 10.96 -32.03
C SER A 32 -22.79 10.15 -33.28
N LYS A 33 -21.97 10.17 -34.34
CA LYS A 33 -22.28 9.42 -35.57
C LYS A 33 -22.10 7.92 -35.41
N ARG A 34 -21.13 7.52 -34.58
CA ARG A 34 -20.78 6.10 -34.37
C ARG A 34 -21.36 5.53 -33.09
N ASN A 35 -22.05 6.35 -32.28
CA ASN A 35 -22.56 6.00 -30.95
C ASN A 35 -21.50 5.32 -30.08
N ARG A 36 -20.29 5.86 -30.11
CA ARG A 36 -19.12 5.37 -29.37
C ARG A 36 -18.50 6.53 -28.61
N SER A 37 -17.95 6.22 -27.45
CA SER A 37 -17.22 7.20 -26.66
C SER A 37 -15.90 6.64 -26.18
N LEU A 38 -14.91 7.50 -26.02
CA LEU A 38 -13.57 7.13 -25.61
C LEU A 38 -13.29 7.75 -24.25
N VAL A 39 -12.92 6.91 -23.28
CA VAL A 39 -12.60 7.32 -21.91
C VAL A 39 -11.11 7.61 -21.86
N ILE A 40 -10.77 8.83 -21.49
CA ILE A 40 -9.39 9.27 -21.31
C ILE A 40 -9.20 9.85 -19.92
N GLN A 41 -7.96 9.81 -19.44
CA GLN A 41 -7.55 10.44 -18.20
C GLN A 41 -6.49 11.49 -18.47
N VAL A 42 -6.64 12.68 -17.91
CA VAL A 42 -5.64 13.74 -17.99
C VAL A 42 -4.45 13.36 -17.10
N ILE A 43 -3.27 13.18 -17.70
CA ILE A 43 -2.04 12.83 -16.98
C ILE A 43 -1.09 14.01 -16.84
N ASP A 44 -1.21 15.03 -17.68
CA ASP A 44 -0.40 16.24 -17.61
C ASP A 44 -1.12 17.43 -18.25
N ILE A 45 -0.77 18.65 -17.83
CA ILE A 45 -1.33 19.91 -18.32
C ILE A 45 -0.17 20.84 -18.64
N GLN A 46 -0.07 21.26 -19.90
CA GLN A 46 1.03 22.09 -20.41
C GLN A 46 0.45 23.34 -21.08
N PHE A 47 1.26 24.37 -21.32
CA PHE A 47 0.86 25.45 -22.22
C PHE A 47 0.80 24.94 -23.67
N ALA A 48 -0.15 25.45 -24.46
CA ALA A 48 -0.21 25.14 -25.87
C ALA A 48 1.01 25.77 -26.59
N ASN A 49 1.77 24.95 -27.31
CA ASN A 49 2.89 25.45 -28.09
C ASN A 49 2.38 26.12 -29.38
N ILE A 50 2.25 27.44 -29.35
CA ILE A 50 1.76 28.26 -30.45
C ILE A 50 2.96 28.95 -31.12
N PRO A 51 3.14 28.82 -32.44
CA PRO A 51 4.20 29.53 -33.15
C PRO A 51 4.15 31.05 -32.89
N GLY A 52 5.29 31.68 -32.63
CA GLY A 52 5.38 33.12 -32.37
C GLY A 52 5.08 33.55 -30.93
N ILE A 53 4.71 32.62 -30.02
CA ILE A 53 4.39 32.97 -28.63
C ILE A 53 5.54 33.67 -27.88
N LEU A 54 6.77 33.24 -28.12
CA LEU A 54 7.95 33.83 -27.49
C LEU A 54 8.18 35.28 -27.94
N GLU A 55 8.00 35.55 -29.24
CA GLU A 55 8.15 36.91 -29.81
C GLU A 55 7.10 37.86 -29.22
N GLU A 56 5.87 37.38 -29.07
CA GLU A 56 4.77 38.16 -28.50
C GLU A 56 4.93 38.40 -27.00
N LEU A 57 5.36 37.38 -26.22
CA LEU A 57 5.65 37.55 -24.79
C LEU A 57 6.79 38.56 -24.55
N LEU A 58 7.82 38.53 -25.40
CA LEU A 58 8.93 39.50 -25.33
C LEU A 58 8.45 40.91 -25.69
N ARG A 59 7.61 41.08 -26.72
CA ARG A 59 7.03 42.37 -27.12
C ARG A 59 6.20 43.00 -26.01
N ASN A 60 5.33 42.23 -25.36
CA ASN A 60 4.51 42.73 -24.26
C ASN A 60 5.35 43.14 -23.04
N SER A 61 6.48 42.46 -22.78
CA SER A 61 7.36 42.80 -21.66
C SER A 61 8.16 44.10 -21.84
N THR A 62 8.28 44.59 -23.08
CA THR A 62 9.01 45.84 -23.39
C THR A 62 8.17 47.12 -23.28
N ASP A 63 6.84 47.01 -23.32
CA ASP A 63 5.94 48.17 -23.19
C ASP A 63 5.93 48.74 -21.76
N ASP A 64 6.17 47.91 -20.74
CA ASP A 64 6.13 48.30 -19.33
C ASP A 64 7.28 49.21 -18.88
N LYS A 65 8.29 49.48 -19.73
CA LYS A 65 9.42 50.31 -19.33
C LYS A 65 9.49 51.67 -20.00
N HIS A 66 9.40 51.86 -21.31
CA HIS A 66 9.87 53.13 -21.90
C HIS A 66 9.01 53.75 -23.04
N ILE A 67 7.70 53.46 -23.15
CA ILE A 67 6.87 54.08 -24.21
C ILE A 67 5.58 54.66 -23.61
N TYR A 68 5.48 55.99 -23.55
CA TYR A 68 4.22 56.68 -23.28
C TYR A 68 3.37 56.70 -24.56
N GLY A 69 2.48 55.74 -24.69
CA GLY A 69 1.46 55.69 -25.75
C GLY A 69 0.17 55.08 -25.23
N GLU A 70 -0.98 55.63 -25.64
CA GLU A 70 -2.27 55.01 -25.36
C GLU A 70 -2.46 53.77 -26.25
N ASN A 71 -2.56 52.60 -25.62
CA ASN A 71 -2.80 51.35 -26.32
C ASN A 71 -4.30 51.26 -26.65
N LEU A 72 -4.68 51.69 -27.86
CA LEU A 72 -6.06 51.70 -28.35
C LEU A 72 -6.39 50.37 -29.05
N ASP A 73 -7.27 49.56 -28.45
CA ASP A 73 -7.80 48.31 -29.02
C ASP A 73 -9.29 48.44 -29.41
N PRO A 74 -9.62 49.18 -30.49
CA PRO A 74 -11.00 49.43 -30.89
C PRO A 74 -11.75 48.19 -31.40
N LEU A 75 -11.06 47.06 -31.60
CA LEU A 75 -11.61 45.81 -32.12
C LEU A 75 -11.62 44.67 -31.07
N GLU A 76 -11.23 44.95 -29.83
CA GLU A 76 -11.15 43.98 -28.73
C GLU A 76 -10.33 42.73 -29.09
N VAL A 77 -9.22 42.90 -29.82
CA VAL A 77 -8.36 41.82 -30.27
C VAL A 77 -7.43 41.32 -29.16
N ALA A 78 -6.99 42.21 -28.25
CA ALA A 78 -6.07 41.87 -27.17
C ALA A 78 -6.62 40.76 -26.26
N PRO A 79 -7.89 40.80 -25.79
CA PRO A 79 -8.48 39.69 -25.04
C PRO A 79 -8.45 38.35 -25.78
N HIS A 80 -8.65 38.35 -27.11
CA HIS A 80 -8.59 37.14 -27.92
C HIS A 80 -7.16 36.58 -28.05
N ILE A 81 -6.15 37.47 -28.15
CA ILE A 81 -4.74 37.07 -28.14
C ILE A 81 -4.40 36.45 -26.80
N THR A 82 -4.70 37.10 -25.68
CA THR A 82 -4.48 36.55 -24.33
C THR A 82 -5.16 35.20 -24.14
N TYR A 83 -6.40 35.07 -24.63
CA TYR A 83 -7.14 33.80 -24.58
C TYR A 83 -6.45 32.65 -25.35
N ILE A 84 -5.76 32.97 -26.45
CA ILE A 84 -4.95 32.02 -27.22
C ILE A 84 -3.63 31.73 -26.48
N GLN A 85 -2.96 32.74 -25.92
CA GLN A 85 -1.71 32.59 -25.18
C GLN A 85 -1.88 31.68 -23.95
N ASP A 86 -3.00 31.82 -23.24
CA ASP A 86 -3.34 31.03 -22.06
C ASP A 86 -3.99 29.67 -22.41
N ALA A 87 -4.06 29.31 -23.70
CA ALA A 87 -4.55 28.00 -24.10
C ALA A 87 -3.63 26.91 -23.55
N ARG A 88 -4.25 25.82 -23.08
CA ARG A 88 -3.58 24.68 -22.45
C ARG A 88 -3.63 23.45 -23.35
N MET A 89 -2.58 22.66 -23.30
CA MET A 89 -2.50 21.34 -23.90
C MET A 89 -2.67 20.28 -22.79
N LEU A 90 -3.77 19.56 -22.83
CA LEU A 90 -4.01 18.42 -21.94
C LEU A 90 -3.38 17.17 -22.57
N VAL A 91 -2.44 16.56 -21.87
CA VAL A 91 -1.89 15.25 -22.26
C VAL A 91 -2.70 14.17 -21.55
N CYS A 92 -3.38 13.34 -22.34
CA CYS A 92 -4.33 12.36 -21.82
C CYS A 92 -3.95 10.94 -22.22
N LYS A 93 -4.19 9.96 -21.35
CA LYS A 93 -4.06 8.53 -21.66
C LYS A 93 -5.41 7.89 -21.90
N ILE A 94 -5.50 7.03 -22.91
CA ILE A 94 -6.71 6.26 -23.21
C ILE A 94 -6.87 5.13 -22.20
N ARG A 95 -8.05 5.02 -21.59
CA ARG A 95 -8.38 4.01 -20.57
C ARG A 95 -9.43 3.00 -21.02
N GLY A 96 -10.21 3.32 -22.05
CA GLY A 96 -11.19 2.39 -22.60
C GLY A 96 -12.14 3.08 -23.57
N THR A 97 -13.11 2.31 -24.03
CA THR A 97 -14.21 2.77 -24.87
C THR A 97 -15.54 2.39 -24.27
N ILE A 98 -16.54 3.23 -24.45
CA ILE A 98 -17.93 2.95 -24.11
C ILE A 98 -18.69 2.81 -25.42
N GLN A 99 -19.26 1.63 -25.65
CA GLN A 99 -20.10 1.36 -26.81
C GLN A 99 -21.44 0.79 -26.34
N ASN A 100 -22.54 1.41 -26.77
CA ASN A 100 -23.89 1.01 -26.36
C ASN A 100 -24.05 0.90 -24.83
N GLY A 101 -23.46 1.84 -24.08
CA GLY A 101 -23.49 1.87 -22.61
C GLY A 101 -22.63 0.82 -21.90
N LYS A 102 -21.86 0.00 -22.64
CA LYS A 102 -20.93 -0.98 -22.06
C LYS A 102 -19.49 -0.50 -22.18
N LEU A 103 -18.79 -0.49 -21.05
CA LEU A 103 -17.37 -0.19 -20.97
C LEU A 103 -16.55 -1.38 -21.47
N SER A 104 -15.58 -1.10 -22.34
CA SER A 104 -14.68 -2.05 -22.97
C SER A 104 -13.25 -1.52 -22.92
N ILE A 105 -12.28 -2.42 -22.77
CA ILE A 105 -10.85 -2.08 -22.79
C ILE A 105 -10.34 -1.98 -24.24
N ASN A 106 -11.16 -2.35 -25.24
CA ASN A 106 -10.74 -2.25 -26.63
C ASN A 106 -10.65 -0.78 -27.08
N THR A 107 -9.44 -0.32 -27.36
CA THR A 107 -9.12 1.06 -27.76
C THR A 107 -8.79 1.19 -29.26
N ALA A 108 -9.11 0.18 -30.08
CA ALA A 108 -8.84 0.16 -31.52
C ALA A 108 -9.78 1.07 -32.32
N TRP A 109 -9.88 2.34 -31.94
CA TRP A 109 -10.71 3.32 -32.62
C TRP A 109 -10.21 4.75 -32.38
N LEU A 110 -10.29 5.59 -33.42
CA LEU A 110 -10.00 7.02 -33.37
C LEU A 110 -11.30 7.82 -33.58
N PRO A 111 -11.71 8.67 -32.62
CA PRO A 111 -12.88 9.52 -32.76
C PRO A 111 -12.68 10.64 -33.80
N SER A 112 -13.77 11.15 -34.37
CA SER A 112 -13.73 12.25 -35.34
C SER A 112 -13.21 13.55 -34.72
N ARG A 113 -12.22 14.20 -35.34
CA ARG A 113 -11.68 15.48 -34.83
C ARG A 113 -12.70 16.61 -34.80
N SER A 114 -13.55 16.71 -35.81
CA SER A 114 -14.48 17.84 -35.99
C SER A 114 -15.87 17.60 -35.41
N GLN A 115 -16.25 16.34 -35.22
CA GLN A 115 -17.61 15.96 -34.83
C GLN A 115 -17.70 15.38 -33.41
N SER A 116 -16.56 15.19 -32.74
CA SER A 116 -16.58 14.68 -31.37
C SER A 116 -16.80 15.81 -30.37
N ASN A 117 -17.60 15.52 -29.34
CA ASN A 117 -17.77 16.38 -28.18
C ASN A 117 -16.94 15.86 -27.01
N ILE A 118 -16.27 16.74 -26.28
CA ILE A 118 -15.41 16.38 -25.14
C ILE A 118 -16.06 16.94 -23.88
N LYS A 119 -16.34 16.07 -22.91
CA LYS A 119 -16.95 16.45 -21.62
C LYS A 119 -16.21 15.81 -20.45
N LYS A 120 -16.29 16.42 -19.27
CA LYS A 120 -15.87 15.75 -18.03
C LYS A 120 -16.67 14.47 -17.81
N LEU A 121 -16.00 13.43 -17.32
CA LEU A 121 -16.59 12.19 -16.89
C LEU A 121 -16.36 12.03 -15.38
N PRO A 122 -17.38 12.24 -14.54
CA PRO A 122 -17.23 12.07 -13.11
C PRO A 122 -16.77 10.66 -12.76
N VAL A 123 -15.87 10.55 -11.79
CA VAL A 123 -15.28 9.25 -11.40
C VAL A 123 -16.38 8.30 -10.91
N ALA A 124 -17.36 8.79 -10.15
CA ALA A 124 -18.49 7.98 -9.69
C ALA A 124 -19.27 7.35 -10.85
N SER A 125 -19.47 8.11 -11.94
CA SER A 125 -20.13 7.63 -13.16
C SER A 125 -19.30 6.56 -13.89
N LEU A 126 -17.98 6.76 -13.98
CA LEU A 126 -17.06 5.76 -14.53
C LEU A 126 -17.11 4.45 -13.74
N LEU A 127 -17.05 4.52 -12.41
CA LEU A 127 -17.07 3.34 -11.55
C LEU A 127 -18.41 2.60 -11.60
N ALA A 128 -19.53 3.32 -11.70
CA ALA A 128 -20.84 2.74 -11.91
C ALA A 128 -20.90 1.94 -13.23
N GLN A 129 -20.33 2.49 -14.30
CA GLN A 129 -20.25 1.81 -15.61
C GLN A 129 -19.28 0.62 -15.61
N ALA A 130 -18.20 0.69 -14.82
CA ALA A 130 -17.25 -0.40 -14.63
C ALA A 130 -17.81 -1.58 -13.81
N LYS A 131 -19.05 -1.47 -13.29
CA LYS A 131 -19.74 -2.49 -12.49
C LYS A 131 -18.88 -3.00 -11.33
N ILE A 132 -18.33 -2.06 -10.55
CA ILE A 132 -17.64 -2.41 -9.30
C ILE A 132 -18.66 -3.05 -8.36
N SER A 133 -18.31 -4.23 -7.84
CA SER A 133 -19.13 -4.91 -6.83
C SER A 133 -19.24 -4.03 -5.58
N LYS A 134 -20.40 -4.01 -4.94
CA LYS A 134 -20.65 -3.25 -3.72
C LYS A 134 -21.14 -4.16 -2.59
N SER A 135 -20.64 -5.39 -2.55
CA SER A 135 -21.12 -6.40 -1.61
C SER A 135 -20.64 -6.13 -0.17
N ARG A 136 -19.39 -5.67 -0.02
CA ARG A 136 -18.78 -5.29 1.26
C ARG A 136 -18.06 -3.94 1.11
N PRO A 137 -18.80 -2.83 1.03
CA PRO A 137 -18.21 -1.51 0.78
C PRO A 137 -17.34 -1.01 1.95
N ILE A 138 -16.11 -0.61 1.67
CA ILE A 138 -15.24 0.16 2.56
C ILE A 138 -15.11 1.56 1.96
N ASN A 139 -15.51 2.58 2.70
CA ASN A 139 -15.39 3.97 2.26
C ASN A 139 -13.94 4.44 2.42
N LEU A 140 -13.23 4.62 1.29
CA LEU A 140 -11.85 5.10 1.29
C LEU A 140 -11.76 6.61 1.54
N GLY A 141 -12.80 7.36 1.18
CA GLY A 141 -12.79 8.82 1.22
C GLY A 141 -13.48 9.41 -0.01
N GLU A 142 -12.89 10.45 -0.57
CA GLU A 142 -13.53 11.29 -1.58
C GLU A 142 -12.62 11.53 -2.77
N THR A 143 -13.21 11.68 -3.97
CA THR A 143 -12.49 12.25 -5.11
C THR A 143 -12.33 13.76 -4.94
N ARG A 144 -11.55 14.36 -5.82
CA ARG A 144 -11.49 15.83 -5.93
C ARG A 144 -12.84 16.46 -6.26
N GLU A 145 -13.72 15.73 -6.95
CA GLU A 145 -15.10 16.13 -7.26
C GLU A 145 -16.05 15.98 -6.05
N LEU A 146 -15.53 15.82 -4.82
CA LEU A 146 -16.28 15.60 -3.58
C LEU A 146 -17.23 14.38 -3.63
N SER A 147 -16.96 13.44 -4.53
CA SER A 147 -17.74 12.21 -4.65
C SER A 147 -17.12 11.12 -3.78
N SER A 148 -17.92 10.47 -2.92
CA SER A 148 -17.43 9.37 -2.09
C SER A 148 -16.95 8.19 -2.94
N ILE A 149 -15.77 7.67 -2.59
CA ILE A 149 -15.17 6.47 -3.18
C ILE A 149 -15.23 5.32 -2.20
N THR A 150 -15.95 4.29 -2.60
CA THR A 150 -16.03 3.01 -1.88
C THR A 150 -15.35 1.91 -2.68
N ILE A 151 -14.59 1.06 -2.00
CA ILE A 151 -14.03 -0.17 -2.56
C ILE A 151 -14.74 -1.38 -1.97
N ASP A 152 -14.76 -2.51 -2.67
CA ASP A 152 -15.28 -3.77 -2.10
C ASP A 152 -14.16 -4.48 -1.33
N ALA A 153 -14.42 -4.90 -0.09
CA ALA A 153 -13.48 -5.67 0.71
C ALA A 153 -13.07 -6.99 0.00
N HIS A 154 -13.89 -7.54 -0.90
CA HIS A 154 -13.51 -8.69 -1.75
C HIS A 154 -12.36 -8.38 -2.71
N MET A 155 -12.08 -7.11 -2.98
CA MET A 155 -10.90 -6.68 -3.74
C MET A 155 -9.64 -6.67 -2.89
N LEU A 156 -9.72 -6.97 -1.59
CA LEU A 156 -8.58 -7.23 -0.70
C LEU A 156 -8.47 -8.72 -0.36
N ASP A 157 -9.61 -9.43 -0.29
CA ASP A 157 -9.68 -10.88 -0.06
C ASP A 157 -9.02 -11.68 -1.20
N GLY A 158 -8.02 -12.49 -0.86
CA GLY A 158 -7.23 -13.23 -1.86
C GLY A 158 -6.36 -12.33 -2.74
N LYS A 159 -6.07 -11.09 -2.33
CA LYS A 159 -5.30 -10.11 -3.11
C LYS A 159 -4.06 -9.64 -2.36
N LEU A 160 -2.98 -9.43 -3.10
CA LEU A 160 -1.78 -8.78 -2.59
C LEU A 160 -1.89 -7.27 -2.76
N ASN A 161 -1.74 -6.52 -1.67
CA ASN A 161 -1.83 -5.07 -1.67
C ASN A 161 -0.48 -4.45 -1.31
N ILE A 162 -0.16 -3.31 -1.92
CA ILE A 162 1.02 -2.52 -1.56
C ILE A 162 0.58 -1.09 -1.30
N VAL A 163 0.91 -0.56 -0.13
CA VAL A 163 0.74 0.84 0.26
C VAL A 163 2.12 1.48 0.33
N THR A 164 2.40 2.46 -0.52
CA THR A 164 3.72 3.09 -0.59
C THR A 164 3.65 4.58 -0.86
N GLY A 165 4.72 5.31 -0.55
CA GLY A 165 4.66 6.75 -0.30
C GLY A 165 5.83 7.24 0.56
N LYS A 166 6.23 8.51 0.43
CA LYS A 166 7.19 9.13 1.37
C LYS A 166 6.68 9.06 2.81
N LYS A 167 7.57 9.27 3.78
CA LYS A 167 7.17 9.46 5.18
C LYS A 167 6.14 10.60 5.29
N GLU A 168 5.25 10.51 6.29
CA GLU A 168 4.25 11.55 6.60
C GLU A 168 3.19 11.84 5.51
N THR A 169 3.05 10.98 4.51
CA THR A 169 2.06 11.17 3.43
C THR A 169 0.66 10.60 3.71
N GLY A 170 0.49 9.82 4.78
CA GLY A 170 -0.79 9.18 5.14
C GLY A 170 -0.90 7.67 4.86
N LYS A 171 0.21 6.97 4.59
CA LYS A 171 0.24 5.51 4.36
C LYS A 171 -0.43 4.71 5.49
N SER A 172 0.05 4.90 6.72
CA SER A 172 -0.47 4.18 7.89
C SER A 172 -1.92 4.55 8.18
N HIS A 173 -2.32 5.79 7.87
CA HIS A 173 -3.70 6.24 7.99
C HIS A 173 -4.65 5.45 7.07
N LEU A 174 -4.28 5.28 5.80
CA LEU A 174 -5.02 4.41 4.88
C LEU A 174 -5.01 2.95 5.34
N ALA A 175 -3.86 2.44 5.81
CA ALA A 175 -3.78 1.08 6.30
C ALA A 175 -4.72 0.84 7.49
N LYS A 176 -4.77 1.77 8.48
CA LYS A 176 -5.73 1.74 9.59
C LYS A 176 -7.18 1.75 9.09
N LEU A 177 -7.52 2.59 8.10
CA LEU A 177 -8.85 2.60 7.49
C LEU A 177 -9.22 1.24 6.93
N LEU A 178 -8.31 0.60 6.20
CA LEU A 178 -8.51 -0.73 5.63
C LEU A 178 -8.65 -1.80 6.72
N VAL A 179 -7.83 -1.74 7.78
CA VAL A 179 -7.91 -2.64 8.94
C VAL A 179 -9.30 -2.56 9.58
N LEU A 180 -9.77 -1.35 9.90
CA LEU A 180 -11.09 -1.14 10.53
C LEU A 180 -12.23 -1.63 9.62
N GLY A 181 -12.19 -1.26 8.34
CA GLY A 181 -13.19 -1.72 7.37
C GLY A 181 -13.23 -3.24 7.20
N LEU A 182 -12.10 -3.93 7.34
CA LEU A 182 -12.05 -5.39 7.33
C LEU A 182 -12.64 -6.00 8.62
N ILE A 183 -12.38 -5.40 9.78
CA ILE A 183 -12.94 -5.82 11.07
C ILE A 183 -14.46 -5.74 11.07
N ASP A 184 -15.04 -4.71 10.43
CA ASP A 184 -16.50 -4.55 10.29
C ASP A 184 -17.15 -5.71 9.54
N TYR A 185 -16.42 -6.31 8.59
CA TYR A 185 -16.86 -7.50 7.86
C TYR A 185 -16.50 -8.82 8.54
N GLY A 186 -16.11 -8.78 9.82
CA GLY A 186 -15.81 -9.96 10.62
C GLY A 186 -14.44 -10.60 10.31
N ALA A 187 -13.54 -9.87 9.64
CA ALA A 187 -12.24 -10.42 9.27
C ALA A 187 -11.25 -10.38 10.46
N PRO A 188 -10.48 -11.46 10.69
CA PRO A 188 -9.32 -11.41 11.57
C PRO A 188 -8.16 -10.71 10.84
N VAL A 189 -7.56 -9.73 11.51
CA VAL A 189 -6.46 -8.91 11.00
C VAL A 189 -5.26 -9.05 11.93
N VAL A 190 -4.07 -9.20 11.37
CA VAL A 190 -2.80 -9.14 12.10
C VAL A 190 -2.00 -7.95 11.56
N VAL A 191 -1.48 -7.12 12.44
CA VAL A 191 -0.59 -6.00 12.09
C VAL A 191 0.76 -6.25 12.73
N LEU A 192 1.82 -6.25 11.91
CA LEU A 192 3.20 -6.18 12.38
C LEU A 192 3.57 -4.70 12.48
N ASP A 193 3.49 -4.14 13.68
CA ASP A 193 3.54 -2.70 13.95
C ASP A 193 4.95 -2.31 14.43
N LEU A 194 5.75 -1.73 13.53
CA LEU A 194 7.16 -1.43 13.82
C LEU A 194 7.33 -0.11 14.55
N ASN A 195 6.39 0.80 14.36
CA ASN A 195 6.46 2.16 14.89
C ASN A 195 5.49 2.37 16.08
N GLY A 196 4.69 1.36 16.43
CA GLY A 196 3.72 1.42 17.52
C GLY A 196 2.45 2.22 17.16
N GLU A 197 2.21 2.47 15.86
CA GLU A 197 1.16 3.36 15.38
C GLU A 197 -0.26 2.78 15.50
N TYR A 198 -0.39 1.47 15.67
CA TYR A 198 -1.67 0.74 15.73
C TYR A 198 -2.05 0.32 17.14
N THR A 199 -1.14 0.48 18.12
CA THR A 199 -1.36 0.12 19.53
C THR A 199 -2.59 0.81 20.14
N ARG A 200 -2.92 2.02 19.67
CA ARG A 200 -4.08 2.83 20.12
C ARG A 200 -5.25 2.84 19.14
N LEU A 201 -5.30 1.89 18.21
CA LEU A 201 -6.40 1.78 17.22
C LEU A 201 -7.79 1.65 17.87
N GLY A 202 -7.86 1.17 19.10
CA GLY A 202 -9.08 1.07 19.90
C GLY A 202 -9.52 2.35 20.64
N PHE A 203 -8.85 3.49 20.40
CA PHE A 203 -9.11 4.76 21.06
C PHE A 203 -9.42 5.86 20.02
N SER A 204 -10.31 6.80 20.37
CA SER A 204 -10.62 7.99 19.58
C SER A 204 -9.53 9.05 19.71
N SER A 205 -9.61 10.13 18.93
CA SER A 205 -8.67 11.26 19.03
C SER A 205 -8.65 11.92 20.42
N ASN A 206 -9.76 11.83 21.18
CA ASN A 206 -9.91 12.36 22.54
C ASN A 206 -9.51 11.36 23.65
N ASP A 207 -8.83 10.27 23.29
CA ASP A 207 -8.44 9.18 24.20
C ASP A 207 -9.61 8.39 24.84
N GLU A 208 -10.78 8.42 24.21
CA GLU A 208 -11.92 7.63 24.64
C GLU A 208 -11.93 6.27 23.93
N LYS A 209 -12.47 5.23 24.58
CA LYS A 209 -12.59 3.90 23.95
C LYS A 209 -13.56 3.98 22.79
N ASN A 210 -13.10 3.64 21.58
CA ASN A 210 -13.95 3.60 20.40
C ASN A 210 -14.66 2.23 20.27
N GLU A 211 -15.50 2.09 19.24
CA GLU A 211 -16.26 0.86 18.97
C GLU A 211 -15.39 -0.38 18.73
N TYR A 212 -14.12 -0.20 18.33
CA TYR A 212 -13.16 -1.26 18.08
C TYR A 212 -12.33 -1.65 19.30
N HIS A 213 -12.41 -0.92 20.42
CA HIS A 213 -11.58 -1.16 21.60
C HIS A 213 -11.57 -2.63 22.06
N LYS A 214 -12.74 -3.29 22.06
CA LYS A 214 -12.86 -4.70 22.48
C LYS A 214 -12.39 -5.69 21.42
N LYS A 215 -12.21 -5.24 20.17
CA LYS A 215 -11.80 -6.04 19.01
C LYS A 215 -10.30 -5.91 18.72
N VAL A 216 -9.61 -4.95 19.33
CA VAL A 216 -8.18 -4.72 19.16
C VAL A 216 -7.43 -5.34 20.35
N ARG A 217 -6.47 -6.20 20.08
CA ARG A 217 -5.58 -6.80 21.08
C ARG A 217 -4.14 -6.54 20.72
N VAL A 218 -3.38 -5.97 21.65
CA VAL A 218 -1.96 -5.63 21.47
C VAL A 218 -1.10 -6.66 22.19
N LEU A 219 -0.13 -7.21 21.47
CA LEU A 219 0.85 -8.18 21.94
C LEU A 219 2.25 -7.58 21.76
N THR A 220 2.98 -7.43 22.87
CA THR A 220 4.36 -6.93 22.93
C THR A 220 5.28 -8.09 23.30
N PRO A 221 6.13 -8.57 22.37
CA PRO A 221 7.10 -9.64 22.62
C PRO A 221 7.96 -9.38 23.85
N GLY A 222 8.13 -10.40 24.69
CA GLY A 222 8.94 -10.32 25.91
C GLY A 222 8.21 -9.75 27.13
N ASP A 223 7.07 -9.10 26.93
CA ASP A 223 6.19 -8.62 27.99
C ASP A 223 4.93 -9.52 28.09
N ASN A 224 3.81 -9.09 27.51
CA ASN A 224 2.55 -9.85 27.50
C ASN A 224 2.46 -10.87 26.35
N PHE A 225 3.50 -10.99 25.53
CA PHE A 225 3.61 -11.97 24.46
C PHE A 225 4.90 -12.78 24.59
N LYS A 226 4.78 -13.96 25.19
CA LYS A 226 5.84 -14.95 25.28
C LYS A 226 5.36 -16.28 24.75
N ILE A 227 6.30 -17.12 24.32
CA ILE A 227 6.01 -18.45 23.78
C ILE A 227 6.88 -19.50 24.45
N THR A 228 6.32 -20.70 24.59
CA THR A 228 7.10 -21.89 24.93
C THR A 228 7.69 -22.50 23.66
N LEU A 229 8.83 -23.17 23.78
CA LEU A 229 9.40 -23.90 22.64
C LEU A 229 8.42 -24.95 22.09
N ALA A 230 7.60 -25.56 22.95
CA ALA A 230 6.64 -26.59 22.57
C ALA A 230 5.55 -26.08 21.61
N GLN A 231 5.21 -24.78 21.66
CA GLN A 231 4.26 -24.16 20.75
C GLN A 231 4.83 -23.95 19.33
N MET A 232 6.14 -24.11 19.16
CA MET A 232 6.82 -23.98 17.88
C MET A 232 7.00 -25.32 17.17
N ASN A 233 6.82 -25.29 15.87
CA ASN A 233 7.24 -26.39 15.02
C ASN A 233 8.73 -26.26 14.67
N LEU A 234 9.38 -27.40 14.41
CA LEU A 234 10.81 -27.44 14.05
C LEU A 234 11.10 -26.59 12.81
N ARG A 235 10.20 -26.57 11.82
CA ARG A 235 10.41 -25.81 10.57
C ARG A 235 10.55 -24.31 10.85
N VAL A 236 9.68 -23.75 11.69
CA VAL A 236 9.68 -22.34 12.09
C VAL A 236 10.92 -22.02 12.91
N MET A 237 11.28 -22.88 13.87
CA MET A 237 12.54 -22.69 14.62
C MET A 237 13.76 -22.73 13.69
N MET A 238 13.79 -23.64 12.72
CA MET A 238 14.88 -23.68 11.73
C MET A 238 14.91 -22.42 10.86
N ASN A 239 13.75 -21.92 10.44
CA ASN A 239 13.67 -20.65 9.69
C ASN A 239 14.23 -19.49 10.52
N ILE A 240 13.86 -19.37 11.80
CA ILE A 240 14.44 -18.36 12.70
C ILE A 240 15.97 -18.51 12.79
N LEU A 241 16.46 -19.74 12.99
CA LEU A 241 17.90 -19.96 13.10
C LEU A 241 18.65 -19.61 11.81
N PHE A 242 18.09 -19.91 10.65
CA PHE A 242 18.72 -19.61 9.35
C PHE A 242 18.55 -18.15 8.93
N HIS A 243 17.37 -17.58 9.13
CA HIS A 243 16.95 -16.31 8.56
C HIS A 243 16.88 -15.18 9.57
N ALA A 244 17.01 -15.39 10.87
CA ALA A 244 17.17 -14.29 11.83
C ALA A 244 18.56 -14.32 12.47
N LEU A 245 19.10 -15.53 12.69
CA LEU A 245 20.31 -15.75 13.47
C LEU A 245 21.49 -16.33 12.67
N ASP A 246 21.35 -16.45 11.35
CA ASP A 246 22.38 -16.86 10.40
C ASP A 246 23.17 -18.11 10.83
N LEU A 247 22.45 -19.17 11.25
CA LEU A 247 23.05 -20.42 11.70
C LEU A 247 23.70 -21.19 10.52
N PRO A 248 24.97 -21.59 10.63
CA PRO A 248 25.64 -22.37 9.58
C PRO A 248 24.96 -23.72 9.32
N GLY A 249 24.96 -24.17 8.07
CA GLY A 249 24.29 -25.42 7.65
C GLY A 249 24.77 -26.69 8.37
N THR A 250 26.06 -26.75 8.75
CA THR A 250 26.64 -27.83 9.55
C THR A 250 26.05 -27.87 10.96
N SER A 251 25.99 -26.73 11.64
CA SER A 251 25.38 -26.57 12.95
C SER A 251 23.87 -26.83 12.93
N ALA A 252 23.20 -26.43 11.84
CA ALA A 252 21.78 -26.64 11.63
C ALA A 252 21.38 -28.13 11.59
N ARG A 253 22.27 -29.02 11.12
CA ARG A 253 22.05 -30.48 11.17
C ARG A 253 22.08 -30.99 12.60
N GLU A 254 23.00 -30.50 13.42
CA GLU A 254 23.09 -30.87 14.83
C GLU A 254 21.91 -30.32 15.63
N PHE A 255 21.50 -29.07 15.41
CA PHE A 255 20.31 -28.51 16.02
C PHE A 255 19.06 -29.37 15.75
N ARG A 256 18.85 -29.80 14.49
CA ARG A 256 17.73 -30.69 14.15
C ARG A 256 17.74 -32.00 14.93
N ARG A 257 18.91 -32.56 15.22
CA ARG A 257 19.04 -33.79 16.04
C ARG A 257 18.68 -33.49 17.50
N ILE A 258 19.19 -32.40 18.06
CA ILE A 258 18.88 -31.96 19.43
C ILE A 258 17.37 -31.73 19.60
N TRP A 259 16.77 -30.95 18.70
CA TRP A 259 15.34 -30.67 18.74
C TRP A 259 14.50 -31.94 18.69
N ARG A 260 14.80 -32.88 17.78
CA ARG A 260 14.08 -34.16 17.68
C ARG A 260 14.25 -35.01 18.93
N PHE A 261 15.45 -35.03 19.50
CA PHE A 261 15.73 -35.75 20.75
C PHE A 261 14.88 -35.22 21.91
N LEU A 262 14.85 -33.90 22.10
CA LEU A 262 14.04 -33.25 23.13
C LEU A 262 12.54 -33.43 22.88
N LYS A 263 12.11 -33.25 21.63
CA LYS A 263 10.70 -33.42 21.25
C LYS A 263 10.20 -34.84 21.49
N ASN A 264 11.00 -35.86 21.19
CA ASN A 264 10.60 -37.27 21.39
C ASN A 264 10.50 -37.67 22.86
N ARG A 265 11.07 -36.86 23.77
CA ARG A 265 11.01 -37.06 25.22
C ARG A 265 10.00 -36.13 25.90
N ASP A 266 9.31 -35.28 25.14
CA ASP A 266 8.43 -34.22 25.65
C ASP A 266 9.13 -33.26 26.64
N THR A 267 10.45 -33.08 26.51
CA THR A 267 11.27 -32.20 27.37
C THR A 267 11.72 -30.93 26.63
N LEU A 268 10.89 -30.42 25.73
CA LEU A 268 11.27 -29.31 24.85
C LEU A 268 11.08 -27.95 25.54
N THR A 269 12.07 -27.57 26.35
CA THR A 269 12.15 -26.28 27.08
C THR A 269 13.45 -25.54 26.74
N MET A 270 13.49 -24.23 26.97
CA MET A 270 14.71 -23.43 26.80
C MET A 270 15.81 -23.97 27.71
N HIS A 271 15.49 -24.30 28.96
CA HIS A 271 16.45 -24.91 29.88
C HIS A 271 17.09 -26.18 29.30
N GLU A 272 16.28 -27.16 28.91
CA GLU A 272 16.74 -28.45 28.38
C GLU A 272 17.48 -28.31 27.03
N LEU A 273 17.08 -27.33 26.21
CA LEU A 273 17.80 -26.99 24.99
C LEU A 273 19.23 -26.52 25.31
N GLY A 274 19.39 -25.60 26.25
CA GLY A 274 20.69 -25.10 26.69
C GLY A 274 21.58 -26.18 27.30
N GLU A 275 21.01 -27.03 28.15
CA GLU A 275 21.68 -28.19 28.76
C GLU A 275 22.15 -29.20 27.71
N THR A 276 21.27 -29.54 26.77
CA THR A 276 21.59 -30.50 25.72
C THR A 276 22.67 -29.97 24.78
N ILE A 277 22.67 -28.67 24.45
CA ILE A 277 23.75 -28.06 23.67
C ILE A 277 25.08 -28.13 24.45
N ARG A 278 25.06 -27.98 25.78
CA ARG A 278 26.28 -28.05 26.64
C ARG A 278 26.97 -29.38 26.57
N ASN A 279 26.17 -30.39 26.85
CA ASN A 279 26.63 -31.73 27.19
C ASN A 279 26.82 -32.56 25.92
N ARG A 280 26.45 -32.03 24.74
CA ARG A 280 26.63 -32.72 23.47
C ARG A 280 28.10 -32.82 23.11
N GLN A 281 28.53 -34.04 22.79
CA GLN A 281 29.80 -34.27 22.12
C GLN A 281 29.65 -33.90 20.63
N CYS A 282 30.06 -32.69 20.27
CA CYS A 282 30.16 -32.25 18.89
C CYS A 282 31.38 -31.33 18.71
N ASN A 283 31.67 -30.95 17.46
CA ASN A 283 32.75 -30.02 17.15
C ASN A 283 32.57 -28.70 17.93
N LEU A 284 33.67 -28.16 18.48
CA LEU A 284 33.67 -26.94 19.29
C LEU A 284 32.98 -25.77 18.58
N HIS A 285 33.32 -25.50 17.31
CA HIS A 285 32.71 -24.41 16.54
C HIS A 285 31.22 -24.62 16.29
N VAL A 286 30.78 -25.87 16.14
CA VAL A 286 29.35 -26.18 16.01
C VAL A 286 28.64 -25.88 17.33
N ARG A 287 29.21 -26.31 18.46
CA ARG A 287 28.65 -26.06 19.79
C ARG A 287 28.58 -24.56 20.09
N ASP A 288 29.66 -23.82 19.86
CA ASP A 288 29.71 -22.37 20.09
C ASP A 288 28.71 -21.61 19.21
N ALA A 289 28.58 -22.03 17.95
CA ALA A 289 27.57 -21.46 17.06
C ALA A 289 26.16 -21.68 17.59
N LEU A 290 25.81 -22.90 18.02
CA LEU A 290 24.50 -23.21 18.61
C LEU A 290 24.27 -22.43 19.90
N TYR A 291 25.30 -22.33 20.75
CA TYR A 291 25.23 -21.61 22.01
C TYR A 291 24.97 -20.12 21.86
N SER A 292 25.71 -19.49 20.94
CA SER A 292 25.52 -18.07 20.65
C SER A 292 24.07 -17.77 20.26
N ARG A 293 23.45 -18.61 19.42
CA ARG A 293 22.06 -18.44 19.00
C ARG A 293 21.06 -18.77 20.10
N TYR A 294 21.34 -19.80 20.90
CA TYR A 294 20.56 -20.10 22.09
C TYR A 294 20.49 -18.89 23.03
N TYR A 295 21.62 -18.24 23.32
CA TYR A 295 21.62 -17.04 24.17
C TYR A 295 20.92 -15.85 23.51
N SER A 296 21.00 -15.68 22.18
CA SER A 296 20.17 -14.68 21.49
C SER A 296 18.68 -14.91 21.71
N LEU A 297 18.22 -16.17 21.56
CA LEU A 297 16.81 -16.52 21.82
C LEU A 297 16.44 -16.31 23.30
N LEU A 298 17.29 -16.73 24.23
CA LEU A 298 17.05 -16.58 25.67
C LEU A 298 16.95 -15.09 26.08
N ASN A 299 17.89 -14.26 25.60
CA ASN A 299 17.98 -12.86 25.97
C ASN A 299 16.91 -11.99 25.29
N SER A 300 16.24 -12.48 24.25
CA SER A 300 15.12 -11.78 23.61
C SER A 300 13.93 -11.58 24.55
N GLY A 301 13.82 -12.37 25.62
CA GLY A 301 12.67 -12.40 26.53
C GLY A 301 11.39 -13.01 25.92
N PHE A 302 11.37 -13.26 24.61
CA PHE A 302 10.21 -13.79 23.89
C PHE A 302 9.89 -15.25 24.25
N PHE A 303 10.89 -16.00 24.72
CA PHE A 303 10.75 -17.40 25.10
C PHE A 303 10.57 -17.56 26.60
N THR A 304 9.68 -18.45 27.02
CA THR A 304 9.44 -18.78 28.42
C THR A 304 9.25 -20.28 28.60
N ASP A 305 9.74 -20.82 29.72
CA ASP A 305 9.43 -22.18 30.17
C ASP A 305 8.22 -22.21 31.11
N ASN A 306 7.72 -21.04 31.54
CA ASN A 306 6.51 -20.92 32.34
C ASN A 306 5.27 -20.90 31.44
N HIS A 307 4.51 -22.01 31.44
CA HIS A 307 3.27 -22.14 30.66
C HIS A 307 2.20 -21.09 31.02
N ALA A 308 2.19 -20.54 32.24
CA ALA A 308 1.21 -19.53 32.65
C ALA A 308 1.45 -18.16 32.00
N GLU A 309 2.69 -17.87 31.58
CA GLU A 309 3.06 -16.66 30.85
C GLU A 309 2.95 -16.82 29.33
N ALA A 310 2.80 -18.06 28.86
CA ALA A 310 2.81 -18.39 27.45
C ALA A 310 1.50 -17.95 26.78
N THR A 311 1.62 -17.23 25.67
CA THR A 311 0.48 -16.75 24.90
C THR A 311 0.04 -17.78 23.88
N SER A 312 -1.26 -18.09 23.86
CA SER A 312 -1.88 -18.95 22.85
C SER A 312 -2.45 -18.13 21.69
N LEU A 313 -1.75 -18.09 20.55
CA LEU A 313 -2.27 -17.40 19.36
C LEU A 313 -3.60 -18.01 18.87
N GLU A 314 -3.79 -19.32 19.04
CA GLU A 314 -5.03 -20.00 18.68
C GLU A 314 -6.23 -19.47 19.47
N GLU A 315 -6.10 -19.29 20.79
CA GLU A 315 -7.14 -18.70 21.63
C GLU A 315 -7.41 -17.23 21.27
N ASN A 316 -6.35 -16.47 20.97
CA ASN A 316 -6.49 -15.11 20.46
C ASN A 316 -7.38 -15.08 19.22
N PHE A 317 -7.09 -15.90 18.21
CA PHE A 317 -7.92 -15.94 16.99
C PHE A 317 -9.32 -16.51 17.23
N HIS A 318 -9.49 -17.47 18.14
CA HIS A 318 -10.81 -17.98 18.50
C HIS A 318 -11.70 -16.89 19.10
N SER A 319 -11.12 -15.97 19.89
CA SER A 319 -11.86 -14.82 20.45
C SER A 319 -12.25 -13.76 19.40
N MET A 320 -11.73 -13.86 18.16
CA MET A 320 -11.89 -12.87 17.09
C MET A 320 -12.81 -13.35 15.95
N GLN A 321 -13.68 -14.34 16.20
CA GLN A 321 -14.60 -14.89 15.19
C GLN A 321 -15.59 -13.86 14.61
N SER A 322 -15.88 -12.77 15.33
CA SER A 322 -16.70 -11.63 14.87
C SER A 322 -15.88 -10.49 14.28
N GLY A 323 -14.63 -10.75 13.90
CA GLY A 323 -13.65 -9.75 13.43
C GLY A 323 -12.87 -9.12 14.58
N GLY A 324 -11.59 -8.84 14.33
CA GLY A 324 -10.70 -8.18 15.27
C GLY A 324 -9.29 -8.00 14.73
N ALA A 325 -8.50 -7.15 15.39
CA ALA A 325 -7.11 -6.90 15.05
C ALA A 325 -6.16 -7.35 16.17
N LEU A 326 -5.18 -8.18 15.80
CA LEU A 326 -4.06 -8.56 16.63
C LEU A 326 -2.86 -7.72 16.23
N ILE A 327 -2.51 -6.75 17.06
CA ILE A 327 -1.38 -5.84 16.84
C ILE A 327 -0.16 -6.43 17.51
N ILE A 328 0.85 -6.82 16.73
CA ILE A 328 2.14 -7.24 17.23
C ILE A 328 3.01 -5.99 17.32
N ASN A 329 3.17 -5.47 18.53
CA ASN A 329 3.97 -4.28 18.78
C ASN A 329 5.46 -4.64 18.71
N LEU A 330 6.14 -4.14 17.69
CA LEU A 330 7.57 -4.34 17.43
C LEU A 330 8.38 -3.06 17.66
N GLN A 331 7.76 -2.04 18.26
CA GLN A 331 8.41 -0.81 18.72
C GLN A 331 9.47 -1.15 19.77
N ASP A 332 10.63 -0.48 19.69
CA ASP A 332 11.77 -0.64 20.60
C ASP A 332 12.38 -2.06 20.67
N ILE A 333 11.96 -2.97 19.78
CA ILE A 333 12.54 -4.31 19.65
C ILE A 333 13.77 -4.26 18.74
N SER A 334 14.83 -4.98 19.14
CA SER A 334 16.05 -5.12 18.34
C SER A 334 15.75 -5.71 16.96
N SER A 335 16.58 -5.39 15.96
CA SER A 335 16.38 -5.88 14.58
C SER A 335 16.38 -7.41 14.49
N ILE A 336 17.21 -8.09 15.30
CA ILE A 336 17.29 -9.54 15.36
C ILE A 336 16.02 -10.12 16.01
N ASP A 337 15.62 -9.62 17.17
CA ASP A 337 14.44 -10.13 17.89
C ASP A 337 13.16 -9.86 17.09
N ARG A 338 13.10 -8.73 16.39
CA ARG A 338 12.02 -8.43 15.44
C ARG A 338 11.91 -9.50 14.36
N GLN A 339 13.03 -9.91 13.76
CA GLN A 339 13.04 -10.97 12.76
C GLN A 339 12.59 -12.32 13.36
N VAL A 340 13.03 -12.64 14.58
CA VAL A 340 12.60 -13.84 15.32
C VAL A 340 11.07 -13.86 15.49
N VAL A 341 10.48 -12.76 15.97
CA VAL A 341 9.04 -12.65 16.20
C VAL A 341 8.26 -12.72 14.90
N VAL A 342 8.71 -12.02 13.85
CA VAL A 342 8.04 -12.04 12.53
C VAL A 342 8.05 -13.45 11.93
N GLU A 343 9.19 -14.12 11.92
CA GLU A 343 9.32 -15.50 11.43
C GLU A 343 8.42 -16.46 12.22
N PHE A 344 8.35 -16.31 13.55
CA PHE A 344 7.42 -17.06 14.39
C PHE A 344 5.96 -16.79 13.99
N MET A 345 5.55 -15.53 13.91
CA MET A 345 4.17 -15.13 13.60
C MET A 345 3.71 -15.70 12.26
N LEU A 346 4.50 -15.48 11.21
CA LEU A 346 4.22 -15.99 9.88
C LEU A 346 4.13 -17.52 9.86
N GLY A 347 5.09 -18.18 10.50
CA GLY A 347 5.12 -19.63 10.65
C GLY A 347 3.89 -20.18 11.33
N LYS A 348 3.49 -19.56 12.43
CA LYS A 348 2.33 -19.99 13.22
C LYS A 348 1.01 -19.68 12.50
N LEU A 349 0.90 -18.56 11.79
CA LEU A 349 -0.25 -18.26 10.95
C LEU A 349 -0.45 -19.33 9.88
N VAL A 350 0.61 -19.66 9.12
CA VAL A 350 0.55 -20.70 8.09
C VAL A 350 0.18 -22.06 8.69
N GLU A 351 0.69 -22.39 9.87
CA GLU A 351 0.32 -23.61 10.59
C GLU A 351 -1.18 -23.65 10.94
N LEU A 352 -1.69 -22.60 11.59
CA LEU A 352 -3.10 -22.51 12.02
C LEU A 352 -4.06 -22.55 10.81
N LEU A 353 -3.69 -21.90 9.72
CA LEU A 353 -4.46 -21.89 8.47
C LEU A 353 -4.45 -23.25 7.78
N THR A 354 -3.29 -23.90 7.69
CA THR A 354 -3.16 -25.24 7.08
C THR A 354 -3.96 -26.27 7.87
N GLN A 355 -3.99 -26.15 9.21
CA GLN A 355 -4.78 -26.99 10.10
C GLN A 355 -6.27 -26.61 10.13
N ARG A 356 -6.69 -25.57 9.39
CA ARG A 356 -8.07 -25.02 9.37
C ARG A 356 -8.59 -24.56 10.73
N LYS A 357 -7.70 -24.26 11.67
CA LYS A 357 -8.01 -23.60 12.94
C LYS A 357 -8.31 -22.11 12.73
N LEU A 358 -7.72 -21.55 11.69
CA LEU A 358 -8.03 -20.22 11.16
C LEU A 358 -8.48 -20.40 9.70
N ARG A 359 -9.56 -19.72 9.29
CA ARG A 359 -10.08 -19.85 7.92
C ARG A 359 -9.28 -19.02 6.91
N ALA A 360 -9.03 -17.77 7.27
CA ALA A 360 -8.25 -16.80 6.50
C ALA A 360 -7.83 -15.67 7.45
N VAL A 361 -6.82 -14.88 7.08
CA VAL A 361 -6.33 -13.74 7.85
C VAL A 361 -5.81 -12.66 6.93
N PHE A 362 -6.05 -11.40 7.29
CA PHE A 362 -5.41 -10.26 6.64
C PHE A 362 -4.16 -9.88 7.40
N LEU A 363 -3.02 -9.82 6.73
CA LEU A 363 -1.73 -9.48 7.32
C LEU A 363 -1.26 -8.12 6.83
N PHE A 364 -1.11 -7.15 7.72
CA PHE A 364 -0.52 -5.85 7.43
C PHE A 364 0.92 -5.85 7.93
N ALA A 365 1.85 -5.78 6.98
CA ALA A 365 3.29 -5.75 7.24
C ALA A 365 3.79 -4.32 7.11
N GLU A 366 3.92 -3.63 8.24
CA GLU A 366 4.43 -2.24 8.29
C GLU A 366 5.94 -2.19 8.16
N GLU A 367 6.48 -1.19 7.47
CA GLU A 367 7.89 -1.04 7.10
C GLU A 367 8.55 -2.36 6.71
N ALA A 368 7.85 -3.10 5.84
CA ALA A 368 8.18 -4.48 5.48
C ALA A 368 9.62 -4.63 4.96
N HIS A 369 10.20 -3.58 4.39
CA HIS A 369 11.58 -3.55 3.92
C HIS A 369 12.62 -3.89 5.00
N LEU A 370 12.28 -3.76 6.29
CA LEU A 370 13.18 -4.03 7.41
C LEU A 370 13.28 -5.52 7.79
N TYR A 371 12.35 -6.37 7.34
CA TYR A 371 12.31 -7.80 7.69
C TYR A 371 11.85 -8.72 6.55
N LEU A 372 11.67 -8.18 5.35
CA LEU A 372 11.48 -8.97 4.13
C LEU A 372 12.79 -9.71 3.78
N ARG A 373 12.92 -10.96 4.24
CA ARG A 373 13.96 -11.88 3.74
C ARG A 373 13.47 -12.72 2.56
N GLU A 374 14.40 -12.95 1.65
CA GLU A 374 14.22 -13.38 0.27
C GLU A 374 13.39 -14.64 0.07
N THR A 375 13.62 -15.70 0.86
CA THR A 375 13.08 -17.03 0.55
C THR A 375 11.71 -17.30 1.13
N TYR A 376 11.39 -16.73 2.30
CA TYR A 376 10.21 -17.12 3.06
C TYR A 376 8.97 -16.30 2.67
N TRP A 377 9.14 -14.99 2.51
CA TRP A 377 8.04 -14.14 2.05
C TRP A 377 7.63 -14.42 0.62
N ASP A 378 8.57 -14.76 -0.27
CA ASP A 378 8.26 -15.17 -1.65
C ASP A 378 7.36 -16.43 -1.65
N ASP A 379 7.61 -17.38 -0.74
CA ASP A 379 6.79 -18.58 -0.57
C ASP A 379 5.38 -18.28 -0.02
N ILE A 380 5.29 -17.36 0.95
CA ILE A 380 4.00 -16.90 1.49
C ILE A 380 3.20 -16.18 0.41
N VAL A 381 3.81 -15.24 -0.32
CA VAL A 381 3.14 -14.44 -1.35
C VAL A 381 2.65 -15.32 -2.50
N THR A 382 3.47 -16.26 -2.99
CA THR A 382 3.08 -17.15 -4.09
C THR A 382 1.96 -18.12 -3.71
N ARG A 383 1.88 -18.53 -2.44
CA ARG A 383 0.87 -19.48 -1.93
C ARG A 383 -0.18 -18.83 -1.03
N MET A 384 -0.24 -17.50 -1.02
CA MET A 384 -1.09 -16.71 -0.12
C MET A 384 -2.56 -17.14 -0.16
N ARG A 385 -3.08 -17.45 -1.35
CA ARG A 385 -4.47 -17.90 -1.59
C ARG A 385 -4.72 -19.34 -1.15
N HIS A 386 -3.69 -20.18 -1.21
CA HIS A 386 -3.77 -21.56 -0.74
C HIS A 386 -3.79 -21.61 0.78
N PHE A 387 -2.98 -20.78 1.43
CA PHE A 387 -2.98 -20.68 2.89
C PHE A 387 -4.16 -19.86 3.42
N GLY A 388 -4.63 -18.85 2.70
CA GLY A 388 -5.60 -17.89 3.25
C GLY A 388 -4.94 -16.78 4.06
N VAL A 389 -3.68 -16.41 3.75
CA VAL A 389 -3.03 -15.19 4.27
C VAL A 389 -3.14 -14.12 3.20
N PHE A 390 -3.78 -12.99 3.47
CA PHE A 390 -3.91 -11.89 2.50
C PHE A 390 -3.09 -10.70 2.95
N THR A 391 -1.96 -10.49 2.28
CA THR A 391 -0.94 -9.55 2.74
C THR A 391 -1.12 -8.16 2.15
N THR A 392 -0.96 -7.16 2.99
CA THR A 392 -0.80 -5.75 2.63
C THR A 392 0.57 -5.29 3.11
N PHE A 393 1.48 -4.99 2.18
CA PHE A 393 2.76 -4.39 2.51
C PHE A 393 2.62 -2.88 2.62
N VAL A 394 3.10 -2.30 3.72
CA VAL A 394 3.17 -0.86 3.91
C VAL A 394 4.65 -0.48 3.99
N THR A 395 5.15 0.32 3.06
CA THR A 395 6.58 0.68 3.02
C THR A 395 6.81 2.07 2.47
N ASN A 396 7.81 2.77 2.99
CA ASN A 396 8.32 4.02 2.39
C ASN A 396 9.44 3.79 1.35
N GLN A 397 9.98 2.57 1.26
CA GLN A 397 10.99 2.17 0.30
C GLN A 397 10.37 1.13 -0.64
N PRO A 398 9.77 1.55 -1.76
CA PRO A 398 9.18 0.61 -2.68
C PRO A 398 10.26 -0.22 -3.37
N ASN A 399 11.40 0.33 -3.77
CA ASN A 399 12.48 -0.41 -4.45
C ASN A 399 13.04 -1.64 -3.70
N THR A 400 12.94 -1.69 -2.37
CA THR A 400 13.41 -2.82 -1.57
C THR A 400 12.47 -4.03 -1.62
N ILE A 401 11.20 -3.82 -1.98
CA ILE A 401 10.29 -4.94 -2.23
C ILE A 401 10.70 -5.57 -3.57
N ARG A 402 10.89 -6.89 -3.55
CA ARG A 402 11.35 -7.65 -4.72
C ARG A 402 10.37 -7.57 -5.88
N GLU A 403 10.91 -7.55 -7.10
CA GLU A 403 10.13 -7.50 -8.33
C GLU A 403 9.13 -8.66 -8.45
N ASN A 404 9.48 -9.85 -7.94
CA ASN A 404 8.60 -11.02 -7.91
C ASN A 404 7.34 -10.82 -7.04
N ILE A 405 7.47 -10.07 -5.94
CA ILE A 405 6.34 -9.71 -5.07
C ILE A 405 5.51 -8.64 -5.76
N TYR A 406 6.16 -7.60 -6.29
CA TYR A 406 5.49 -6.52 -7.02
C TYR A 406 4.66 -7.01 -8.20
N ARG A 407 5.19 -7.92 -9.01
CA ARG A 407 4.48 -8.46 -10.17
C ARG A 407 3.21 -9.24 -9.77
N GLN A 408 3.12 -9.69 -8.52
CA GLN A 408 1.94 -10.36 -7.97
C GLN A 408 0.96 -9.38 -7.31
N ALA A 409 1.32 -8.11 -7.15
CA ALA A 409 0.47 -7.10 -6.54
C ALA A 409 -0.82 -6.94 -7.36
N ASP A 410 -1.95 -7.16 -6.70
CA ASP A 410 -3.26 -6.98 -7.30
C ASP A 410 -3.71 -5.51 -7.22
N ASN A 411 -3.31 -4.82 -6.15
CA ASN A 411 -3.63 -3.42 -5.88
C ASN A 411 -2.42 -2.67 -5.35
N ILE A 412 -2.29 -1.40 -5.76
CA ILE A 412 -1.26 -0.49 -5.27
C ILE A 412 -1.94 0.81 -4.85
N PHE A 413 -1.66 1.26 -3.63
CA PHE A 413 -2.07 2.55 -3.10
C PHE A 413 -0.82 3.42 -2.98
N LEU A 414 -0.66 4.34 -3.93
CA LEU A 414 0.54 5.15 -4.08
C LEU A 414 0.27 6.58 -3.59
N PHE A 415 0.93 6.97 -2.51
CA PHE A 415 0.97 8.35 -2.03
C PHE A 415 2.10 9.14 -2.70
N ASN A 416 2.24 10.41 -2.33
CA ASN A 416 3.29 11.28 -2.87
C ASN A 416 4.67 10.60 -2.83
N PHE A 417 5.32 10.56 -3.99
CA PHE A 417 6.66 10.03 -4.18
C PHE A 417 7.39 10.83 -5.26
N THR A 418 8.69 11.11 -5.07
CA THR A 418 9.46 11.93 -6.04
C THR A 418 10.68 11.21 -6.61
N ASN A 419 11.19 10.17 -5.96
CA ASN A 419 12.32 9.41 -6.51
C ASN A 419 11.88 8.66 -7.77
N GLU A 420 12.58 8.89 -8.87
CA GLU A 420 12.25 8.31 -10.17
C GLU A 420 12.42 6.79 -10.19
N HIS A 421 13.48 6.27 -9.57
CA HIS A 421 13.76 4.82 -9.54
C HIS A 421 12.68 4.04 -8.80
N ASP A 422 12.17 4.61 -7.70
CA ASP A 422 11.08 4.06 -6.92
C ASP A 422 9.76 4.08 -7.71
N LEU A 423 9.47 5.19 -8.38
CA LEU A 423 8.30 5.28 -9.26
C LEU A 423 8.39 4.31 -10.45
N GLU A 424 9.58 4.04 -10.98
CA GLU A 424 9.79 3.03 -12.02
C GLU A 424 9.53 1.61 -11.52
N ALA A 425 9.98 1.27 -10.31
CA ALA A 425 9.67 -0.01 -9.69
C ALA A 425 8.15 -0.21 -9.54
N VAL A 426 7.44 0.81 -9.03
CA VAL A 426 5.99 0.79 -8.89
C VAL A 426 5.29 0.71 -10.26
N SER A 427 5.79 1.45 -11.25
CA SER A 427 5.21 1.47 -12.61
C SER A 427 5.29 0.12 -13.31
N ARG A 428 6.38 -0.65 -13.10
CA ARG A 428 6.51 -2.00 -13.66
C ARG A 428 5.51 -2.99 -13.06
N ALA A 429 5.11 -2.76 -11.81
CA ALA A 429 4.15 -3.58 -11.08
C ALA A 429 2.70 -3.20 -11.41
N ALA A 430 2.46 -1.90 -11.59
CA ALA A 430 1.14 -1.38 -11.94
C ALA A 430 0.76 -1.82 -13.36
N LYS A 431 -0.51 -2.21 -13.55
CA LYS A 431 -1.07 -2.47 -14.90
C LYS A 431 -1.36 -1.19 -15.67
N VAL A 432 -0.64 -0.13 -15.38
CA VAL A 432 -0.87 1.24 -15.82
C VAL A 432 0.45 1.77 -16.37
N ASP A 433 0.39 2.63 -17.38
CA ASP A 433 1.60 3.19 -17.97
C ASP A 433 2.42 3.99 -16.95
N ALA A 434 3.75 3.92 -17.10
CA ALA A 434 4.69 4.55 -16.18
C ALA A 434 4.57 6.09 -16.16
N GLU A 435 4.20 6.70 -17.29
CA GLU A 435 3.97 8.15 -17.39
C GLU A 435 2.86 8.60 -16.43
N THR A 436 1.75 7.86 -16.36
CA THR A 436 0.66 8.16 -15.43
C THR A 436 1.13 8.10 -13.98
N VAL A 437 1.83 7.03 -13.60
CA VAL A 437 2.31 6.85 -12.24
C VAL A 437 3.29 7.96 -11.87
N LYS A 438 4.29 8.22 -12.73
CA LYS A 438 5.31 9.26 -12.50
C LYS A 438 4.70 10.65 -12.43
N SER A 439 3.78 10.95 -13.36
CA SER A 439 3.19 12.28 -13.46
C SER A 439 2.23 12.52 -12.28
N VAL A 440 1.26 11.65 -12.05
CA VAL A 440 0.22 11.87 -11.04
C VAL A 440 0.78 11.79 -9.62
N ALA A 441 1.67 10.82 -9.33
CA ALA A 441 2.15 10.59 -7.96
C ALA A 441 3.01 11.74 -7.40
N ARG A 442 3.74 12.49 -8.25
CA ARG A 442 4.59 13.60 -7.82
C ARG A 442 3.81 14.79 -7.27
N ASP A 443 2.59 14.98 -7.76
CA ASP A 443 1.75 16.15 -7.46
C ASP A 443 0.64 15.83 -6.44
N LEU A 444 0.65 14.62 -5.86
CA LEU A 444 -0.30 14.26 -4.82
C LEU A 444 -0.04 15.08 -3.55
N LEU A 445 -1.09 15.71 -3.04
CA LEU A 445 -1.09 16.36 -1.73
C LEU A 445 -1.00 15.33 -0.59
N PRO A 446 -0.63 15.73 0.63
CA PRO A 446 -0.75 14.87 1.81
C PRO A 446 -2.16 14.28 1.94
N HIS A 447 -2.23 13.04 2.41
CA HIS A 447 -3.48 12.26 2.54
C HIS A 447 -4.22 11.98 1.23
N HIS A 448 -3.63 12.30 0.07
CA HIS A 448 -4.14 11.86 -1.22
C HIS A 448 -3.33 10.67 -1.72
N CYS A 449 -4.03 9.64 -2.20
CA CYS A 449 -3.42 8.47 -2.79
C CYS A 449 -3.96 8.21 -4.20
N LEU A 450 -3.06 7.80 -5.09
CA LEU A 450 -3.40 7.19 -6.37
C LEU A 450 -3.68 5.70 -6.14
N VAL A 451 -4.93 5.31 -6.30
CA VAL A 451 -5.39 3.93 -6.20
C VAL A 451 -5.27 3.26 -7.56
N LEU A 452 -4.59 2.12 -7.60
CA LEU A 452 -4.29 1.35 -8.81
C LEU A 452 -4.67 -0.13 -8.62
N GLY A 453 -5.02 -0.79 -9.73
CA GLY A 453 -5.25 -2.23 -9.79
C GLY A 453 -6.71 -2.65 -9.72
N LYS A 454 -6.95 -3.90 -9.30
CA LYS A 454 -8.27 -4.55 -9.39
C LYS A 454 -9.36 -3.86 -8.58
N VAL A 455 -8.97 -3.24 -7.47
CA VAL A 455 -9.84 -2.50 -6.55
C VAL A 455 -10.61 -1.36 -7.24
N VAL A 456 -10.03 -0.79 -8.29
CA VAL A 456 -10.63 0.28 -9.12
C VAL A 456 -10.80 -0.16 -10.58
N LYS A 457 -10.90 -1.48 -10.82
CA LYS A 457 -11.05 -2.07 -12.17
C LYS A 457 -9.97 -1.60 -13.16
N ASP A 458 -8.75 -1.43 -12.68
CA ASP A 458 -7.59 -0.95 -13.42
C ASP A 458 -7.73 0.49 -13.97
N PHE A 459 -8.72 1.28 -13.50
CA PHE A 459 -8.80 2.72 -13.72
C PHE A 459 -8.06 3.46 -12.60
N PRO A 460 -6.96 4.19 -12.87
CA PRO A 460 -6.26 4.96 -11.85
C PRO A 460 -7.16 6.06 -11.26
N ILE A 461 -7.29 6.12 -9.93
CA ILE A 461 -8.16 7.10 -9.27
C ILE A 461 -7.39 7.79 -8.14
N VAL A 462 -7.45 9.12 -8.11
CA VAL A 462 -6.94 9.91 -6.98
C VAL A 462 -8.03 10.03 -5.93
N VAL A 463 -7.71 9.64 -4.70
CA VAL A 463 -8.63 9.66 -3.56
C VAL A 463 -7.99 10.44 -2.42
N LYS A 464 -8.72 11.40 -1.86
CA LYS A 464 -8.45 11.98 -0.56
C LYS A 464 -8.93 10.99 0.49
N VAL A 465 -8.00 10.43 1.26
CA VAL A 465 -8.31 9.40 2.25
C VAL A 465 -9.17 9.99 3.36
N LYS A 466 -10.25 9.28 3.72
CA LYS A 466 -11.19 9.67 4.78
C LYS A 466 -10.44 9.87 6.09
N ALA A 467 -10.74 10.95 6.81
CA ALA A 467 -10.28 11.12 8.17
C ALA A 467 -10.88 10.02 9.08
N LEU A 468 -10.10 9.58 10.06
CA LEU A 468 -10.52 8.61 11.07
C LEU A 468 -10.47 9.30 12.42
N ASP A 469 -11.52 9.13 13.22
CA ASP A 469 -11.51 9.54 14.63
C ASP A 469 -10.85 8.44 15.47
N ILE A 470 -9.53 8.33 15.34
CA ILE A 470 -8.71 7.39 16.11
C ILE A 470 -7.46 8.08 16.60
N GLN A 471 -6.94 7.65 17.75
CA GLN A 471 -5.68 8.14 18.25
C GLN A 471 -4.53 7.60 17.39
N THR A 472 -3.88 8.50 16.64
CA THR A 472 -2.68 8.16 15.89
C THR A 472 -1.46 8.41 16.76
N MET A 473 -0.82 7.34 17.26
CA MET A 473 0.57 7.41 17.73
C MET A 473 1.48 7.56 16.50
N GLY A 474 2.55 8.34 16.66
CA GLY A 474 3.41 8.80 15.56
C GLY A 474 3.67 10.31 15.56
N GLN A 475 3.29 11.04 16.62
CA GLN A 475 3.79 12.40 16.81
C GLN A 475 5.32 12.33 16.86
N THR A 476 5.95 12.85 15.81
CA THR A 476 7.37 13.17 15.82
C THR A 476 7.63 13.93 17.11
N ARG A 477 8.55 13.46 17.95
CA ARG A 477 8.99 14.21 19.13
C ARG A 477 9.70 15.46 18.64
N LEU A 478 8.93 16.52 18.44
CA LEU A 478 9.43 17.81 17.99
C LEU A 478 9.95 18.55 19.22
N PHE A 479 11.13 19.15 19.08
CA PHE A 479 11.67 20.06 20.09
C PHE A 479 10.82 21.34 20.22
N PHE A 480 10.21 21.75 19.10
CA PHE A 480 9.26 22.84 19.04
C PHE A 480 7.86 22.26 18.95
N THR A 481 7.11 22.32 20.05
CA THR A 481 5.66 22.14 20.02
C THR A 481 5.08 23.47 19.56
N ASP A 482 4.39 23.48 18.41
CA ASP A 482 3.64 24.66 18.01
C ASP A 482 2.53 24.89 19.05
N ASP A 483 2.68 25.93 19.87
CA ASP A 483 1.59 26.49 20.68
C ASP A 483 0.62 27.17 19.72
N ASN A 484 -0.37 26.44 19.20
CA ASN A 484 -1.51 27.01 18.48
C ASN A 484 -2.83 26.43 18.98
#